data_AF-A0A1V4TFZ3-F1
#
_entry.id   AF-A0A1V4TFZ3-F1
#
_cell.length_a   1.000
_cell.length_b   1.000
_cell.length_c   1.000
_cell.angle_alpha   90.00
_cell.angle_beta   90.00
_cell.angle_gamma   90.00
#
_symmetry.space_group_name_H-M   'P 1'
#
loop_
_entity.id
_entity.type
_entity.pdbx_description
1 polymer ?
#
loop_
_entity_poly.entity_id
_entity_poly.type
_entity_poly.pdbx_seq_one_letter_code
_entity_poly.pdbx_strand_id
1 'polypeptide(L)'
;MRFTSAQSRSTAIAMAMLMVLSFGLLLIPSGGQGAPTPLEEAALAERFSPQYYFHGDEELYPVDIETYVTLCDLNMTVGSSHVLIDDSLTSSDLTFYSTSHYLDNRLGNNSNDGVIDYYQENMETLGYSVYCHVQYSGSNTILQYWTFYYFNDGNLNRHEGDWEMTQVILDASLEPISTTYSQHESGVTAQWSDVETNGDHYKVYVARGSHANYYRSYSGSIGLANDECGDDKELTSDDYTIIMLSGSETWLNFMGRWGSNEGGDSLIGQAGPQGPVYRQDGAMWNGQYWSDNVSELNTNLLTLELFYSLFVWMYIGILVLLVLFVIWRVYRRRKMGEIIMPYLGLLDFKANKVRAASNALALIALVIGVIAVFLPYYTVSLSIDSPYLTTEGWQDVLVIDGMNGLRVNTLDPEVGLVQLTALPIPLSILLITPLIFLLLGTIGVSDAKIARKYLSRGIVMLLPVIIILAIIATLSSLYVYFPDEVTGVEDAKTIFDTVSASPFAGSEDIYLPESGETAQVQWGLGIGGYMLIVTSVLLLIAAVLRFKSKEQSYPFEKTVKMGRKWEDIPDVK
;
A
#
# COMPACT_ATOMS: atom_id res chain seq x y z
N MET A 1 85.62 -2.37 -17.62
CA MET A 1 85.06 -1.08 -18.04
C MET A 1 84.34 -1.31 -19.37
N ARG A 2 83.08 -0.87 -19.45
CA ARG A 2 82.13 -0.92 -20.59
C ARG A 2 81.37 -2.23 -20.85
N PHE A 3 80.07 -2.08 -20.58
CA PHE A 3 78.94 -2.98 -20.71
C PHE A 3 78.36 -2.97 -22.15
N THR A 4 77.56 -4.01 -22.43
CA THR A 4 76.35 -4.06 -23.29
C THR A 4 76.47 -3.89 -24.82
N SER A 5 76.18 -4.96 -25.56
CA SER A 5 75.62 -4.86 -26.92
C SER A 5 74.63 -5.98 -27.32
N ALA A 6 74.15 -6.79 -26.37
CA ALA A 6 73.11 -7.80 -26.63
C ALA A 6 71.67 -7.31 -26.35
N GLN A 7 71.49 -6.05 -25.91
CA GLN A 7 70.21 -5.50 -25.46
C GLN A 7 69.54 -4.54 -26.47
N SER A 8 70.06 -4.45 -27.70
CA SER A 8 69.57 -3.51 -28.73
C SER A 8 68.78 -4.14 -29.87
N ARG A 9 68.65 -5.48 -29.94
CA ARG A 9 67.81 -6.16 -30.96
C ARG A 9 66.46 -6.64 -30.44
N SER A 10 66.30 -6.84 -29.13
CA SER A 10 65.01 -7.18 -28.50
C SER A 10 64.14 -5.95 -28.22
N THR A 11 64.74 -4.78 -28.01
CA THR A 11 64.03 -3.51 -27.79
C THR A 11 63.49 -2.88 -29.07
N ALA A 12 64.11 -3.13 -30.23
CA ALA A 12 63.62 -2.64 -31.53
C ALA A 12 62.39 -3.40 -32.05
N ILE A 13 62.28 -4.71 -31.75
CA ILE A 13 61.11 -5.52 -32.10
C ILE A 13 59.96 -5.25 -31.12
N ALA A 14 60.27 -5.02 -29.84
CA ALA A 14 59.26 -4.62 -28.85
C ALA A 14 58.69 -3.21 -29.11
N MET A 15 59.49 -2.24 -29.57
CA MET A 15 58.97 -0.91 -29.95
C MET A 15 58.21 -0.91 -31.28
N ALA A 16 58.56 -1.77 -32.24
CA ALA A 16 57.80 -1.92 -33.49
C ALA A 16 56.46 -2.65 -33.27
N MET A 17 56.39 -3.63 -32.36
CA MET A 17 55.11 -4.23 -31.95
C MET A 17 54.27 -3.27 -31.09
N LEU A 18 54.88 -2.42 -30.24
CA LEU A 18 54.14 -1.40 -29.51
C LEU A 18 53.61 -0.27 -30.41
N MET A 19 54.29 0.08 -31.51
CA MET A 19 53.80 1.08 -32.47
C MET A 19 52.72 0.55 -33.44
N VAL A 20 52.62 -0.77 -33.64
CA VAL A 20 51.52 -1.38 -34.42
C VAL A 20 50.30 -1.70 -33.53
N LEU A 21 50.47 -1.81 -32.21
CA LEU A 21 49.37 -1.95 -31.24
C LEU A 21 48.82 -0.61 -30.70
N SER A 22 49.41 0.53 -31.07
CA SER A 22 48.93 1.88 -30.67
C SER A 22 48.37 2.72 -31.82
N PHE A 23 48.20 2.12 -33.01
CA PHE A 23 47.48 2.70 -34.16
C PHE A 23 46.16 1.99 -34.47
N GLY A 24 45.59 1.32 -33.46
CA GLY A 24 44.17 1.00 -33.37
C GLY A 24 43.43 2.07 -32.57
N LEU A 25 43.75 3.35 -32.78
CA LEU A 25 42.73 4.38 -32.58
C LEU A 25 41.66 4.05 -33.60
N LEU A 26 40.62 3.34 -33.17
CA LEU A 26 39.31 3.50 -33.77
C LEU A 26 39.09 5.00 -33.82
N LEU A 27 39.17 5.56 -35.03
CA LEU A 27 38.36 6.69 -35.40
C LEU A 27 36.94 6.28 -35.02
N ILE A 28 36.50 6.62 -33.79
CA ILE A 28 35.08 6.65 -33.47
C ILE A 28 34.56 7.69 -34.47
N PRO A 29 33.77 7.28 -35.48
CA PRO A 29 33.06 8.27 -36.25
C PRO A 29 32.19 8.96 -35.21
N SER A 30 32.38 10.25 -34.99
CA SER A 30 31.39 11.11 -34.34
C SER A 30 30.20 11.30 -35.28
N GLY A 31 29.65 10.19 -35.77
CA GLY A 31 28.35 10.09 -36.41
C GLY A 31 27.45 9.44 -35.37
N GLY A 32 26.32 10.08 -35.07
CA GLY A 32 25.32 9.49 -34.19
C GLY A 32 25.05 8.05 -34.63
N GLN A 33 25.03 7.13 -33.67
CA GLN A 33 24.71 5.74 -33.94
C GLN A 33 23.38 5.71 -34.70
N GLY A 34 23.27 4.93 -35.77
CA GLY A 34 21.98 4.70 -36.41
C GLY A 34 21.08 3.85 -35.50
N ALA A 35 19.87 3.53 -35.97
CA ALA A 35 19.04 2.54 -35.28
C ALA A 35 19.83 1.23 -35.06
N PRO A 36 19.77 0.63 -33.86
CA PRO A 36 20.43 -0.65 -33.60
C PRO A 36 19.98 -1.75 -34.57
N THR A 37 20.88 -2.68 -34.88
CA THR A 37 20.53 -3.91 -35.60
C THR A 37 19.83 -4.90 -34.68
N PRO A 38 19.05 -5.89 -35.19
CA PRO A 38 18.37 -6.86 -34.32
C PRO A 38 19.27 -7.63 -33.35
N LEU A 39 20.54 -7.86 -33.71
CA LEU A 39 21.52 -8.47 -32.82
C LEU A 39 21.97 -7.52 -31.70
N GLU A 40 22.12 -6.23 -32.01
CA GLU A 40 22.42 -5.19 -31.02
C GLU A 40 21.21 -4.95 -30.11
N GLU A 41 19.99 -4.95 -30.65
CA GLU A 41 18.74 -4.87 -29.88
C GLU A 41 18.65 -6.00 -28.84
N ALA A 42 18.87 -7.25 -29.26
CA ALA A 42 18.86 -8.38 -28.33
C ALA A 42 19.96 -8.27 -27.25
N ALA A 43 21.16 -7.83 -27.62
CA ALA A 43 22.24 -7.62 -26.65
C ALA A 43 21.94 -6.48 -25.65
N LEU A 44 21.28 -5.42 -26.11
CA LEU A 44 20.83 -4.32 -25.25
C LEU A 44 19.69 -4.76 -24.33
N ALA A 45 18.74 -5.54 -24.85
CA ALA A 45 17.64 -6.11 -24.07
C ALA A 45 18.15 -6.99 -22.92
N GLU A 46 19.15 -7.84 -23.18
CA GLU A 46 19.77 -8.64 -22.12
C GLU A 46 20.51 -7.76 -21.09
N ARG A 47 21.31 -6.80 -21.56
CA ARG A 47 22.14 -5.94 -20.70
C ARG A 47 21.34 -5.06 -19.75
N PHE A 48 20.23 -4.50 -20.22
CA PHE A 48 19.38 -3.59 -19.45
C PHE A 48 18.04 -4.24 -19.08
N SER A 49 18.03 -5.55 -18.93
CA SER A 49 16.83 -6.30 -18.54
C SER A 49 16.44 -5.98 -17.08
N PRO A 50 15.14 -5.88 -16.76
CA PRO A 50 14.66 -5.61 -15.41
C PRO A 50 14.90 -6.76 -14.43
N GLN A 51 15.06 -6.42 -13.15
CA GLN A 51 14.95 -7.36 -12.03
C GLN A 51 13.63 -7.10 -11.31
N TYR A 52 12.73 -8.06 -11.36
CA TYR A 52 11.40 -7.95 -10.74
C TYR A 52 11.44 -8.46 -9.30
N TYR A 53 10.91 -7.67 -8.38
CA TYR A 53 10.79 -7.99 -6.96
C TYR A 53 9.31 -8.06 -6.61
N PHE A 54 8.90 -9.16 -6.01
CA PHE A 54 7.51 -9.45 -5.67
C PHE A 54 7.33 -9.56 -4.17
N HIS A 55 6.13 -9.19 -3.71
CA HIS A 55 5.67 -9.43 -2.35
C HIS A 55 5.57 -10.94 -2.07
N GLY A 56 5.81 -11.36 -0.82
CA GLY A 56 5.83 -12.78 -0.44
C GLY A 56 4.49 -13.53 -0.57
N ASP A 57 3.39 -12.78 -0.69
CA ASP A 57 2.05 -13.30 -0.94
C ASP A 57 1.64 -13.19 -2.42
N GLU A 58 2.56 -12.85 -3.34
CA GLU A 58 2.25 -12.83 -4.78
C GLU A 58 2.12 -14.25 -5.34
N GLU A 59 1.06 -14.44 -6.12
CA GLU A 59 0.64 -15.72 -6.68
C GLU A 59 0.86 -15.81 -8.19
N LEU A 60 0.92 -14.66 -8.88
CA LEU A 60 0.99 -14.54 -10.33
C LEU A 60 2.31 -13.89 -10.76
N TYR A 61 2.97 -14.46 -11.77
CA TYR A 61 4.24 -13.97 -12.30
C TYR A 61 4.18 -13.85 -13.83
N PRO A 62 5.05 -13.03 -14.46
CA PRO A 62 5.02 -12.78 -15.89
C PRO A 62 5.18 -14.05 -16.73
N VAL A 63 4.30 -14.22 -17.72
CA VAL A 63 4.29 -15.36 -18.63
C VAL A 63 4.02 -14.94 -20.07
N ASP A 64 4.20 -15.87 -21.00
CA ASP A 64 3.80 -15.64 -22.39
C ASP A 64 2.27 -15.78 -22.56
N ILE A 65 1.77 -15.21 -23.65
CA ILE A 65 0.34 -15.20 -23.97
C ILE A 65 -0.17 -16.47 -24.65
N GLU A 66 0.71 -17.37 -25.09
CA GLU A 66 0.32 -18.42 -26.05
C GLU A 66 -0.70 -19.37 -25.42
N THR A 67 -0.40 -19.86 -24.21
CA THR A 67 -1.31 -20.73 -23.48
C THR A 67 -2.56 -19.96 -23.03
N TYR A 68 -2.42 -18.70 -22.60
CA TYR A 68 -3.55 -17.87 -22.17
C TYR A 68 -4.61 -17.74 -23.27
N VAL A 69 -4.19 -17.35 -24.48
CA VAL A 69 -5.12 -17.15 -25.60
C VAL A 69 -5.86 -18.45 -25.95
N THR A 70 -5.19 -19.60 -25.86
CA THR A 70 -5.85 -20.89 -26.12
C THR A 70 -6.89 -21.29 -25.09
N LEU A 71 -6.90 -20.65 -23.91
CA LEU A 71 -7.88 -20.86 -22.84
C LEU A 71 -9.07 -19.90 -22.93
N CYS A 72 -8.98 -18.88 -23.79
CA CYS A 72 -10.00 -17.86 -23.93
C CYS A 72 -11.00 -18.15 -25.04
N ASP A 73 -12.24 -17.73 -24.78
CA ASP A 73 -13.25 -17.44 -25.79
C ASP A 73 -13.09 -15.99 -26.27
N LEU A 74 -13.33 -15.75 -27.55
CA LEU A 74 -13.41 -14.40 -28.11
C LEU A 74 -14.87 -13.99 -28.13
N ASN A 75 -15.20 -12.97 -27.36
CA ASN A 75 -16.54 -12.41 -27.29
C ASN A 75 -16.58 -11.00 -27.89
N MET A 76 -17.78 -10.57 -28.28
CA MET A 76 -18.06 -9.20 -28.73
C MET A 76 -19.22 -8.59 -27.94
N THR A 77 -19.00 -7.40 -27.40
CA THR A 77 -20.05 -6.61 -26.74
C THR A 77 -20.91 -5.90 -27.79
N VAL A 78 -22.22 -6.20 -27.80
CA VAL A 78 -23.22 -5.57 -28.68
C VAL A 78 -24.37 -5.03 -27.83
N GLY A 79 -24.34 -3.74 -27.51
CA GLY A 79 -25.28 -3.15 -26.56
C GLY A 79 -25.04 -3.74 -25.16
N SER A 80 -26.07 -4.33 -24.56
CA SER A 80 -25.99 -5.05 -23.27
C SER A 80 -25.90 -6.58 -23.45
N SER A 81 -25.51 -7.06 -24.63
CA SER A 81 -25.41 -8.49 -24.94
C SER A 81 -24.00 -8.85 -25.34
N HIS A 82 -23.58 -10.05 -24.95
CA HIS A 82 -22.28 -10.63 -25.23
C HIS A 82 -22.45 -11.76 -26.23
N VAL A 83 -21.69 -11.71 -27.32
CA VAL A 83 -21.81 -12.67 -28.43
C VAL A 83 -20.48 -13.40 -28.58
N LEU A 84 -20.51 -14.72 -28.44
CA LEU A 84 -19.39 -15.60 -28.75
C LEU A 84 -19.07 -15.54 -30.25
N ILE A 85 -17.82 -15.19 -30.55
CA ILE A 85 -17.27 -15.09 -31.91
C ILE A 85 -16.44 -16.32 -32.26
N ASP A 86 -15.57 -16.76 -31.36
CA ASP A 86 -14.68 -17.91 -31.54
C ASP A 86 -14.34 -18.54 -30.19
N ASP A 87 -14.38 -19.86 -30.06
CA ASP A 87 -14.08 -20.62 -28.84
C ASP A 87 -12.80 -21.47 -28.96
N SER A 88 -12.03 -21.30 -30.04
CA SER A 88 -10.82 -22.08 -30.34
C SER A 88 -9.70 -21.20 -30.90
N LEU A 89 -9.32 -20.18 -30.14
CA LEU A 89 -8.31 -19.18 -30.55
C LEU A 89 -6.87 -19.70 -30.45
N THR A 90 -6.03 -19.14 -31.32
CA THR A 90 -4.59 -19.04 -31.13
C THR A 90 -4.14 -17.59 -31.24
N SER A 91 -2.94 -17.26 -30.76
CA SER A 91 -2.36 -15.91 -30.91
C SER A 91 -2.30 -15.46 -32.38
N SER A 92 -2.18 -16.39 -33.33
CA SER A 92 -2.17 -16.08 -34.76
C SER A 92 -3.51 -15.60 -35.32
N ASP A 93 -4.62 -15.91 -34.64
CA ASP A 93 -5.98 -15.55 -35.06
C ASP A 93 -6.34 -14.11 -34.66
N LEU A 94 -5.62 -13.53 -33.69
CA LEU A 94 -5.86 -12.20 -33.11
C LEU A 94 -5.40 -11.04 -34.00
N THR A 95 -5.93 -10.92 -35.22
CA THR A 95 -5.40 -9.99 -36.24
C THR A 95 -6.21 -8.70 -36.46
N PHE A 96 -7.55 -8.76 -36.56
CA PHE A 96 -8.36 -7.58 -36.91
C PHE A 96 -9.70 -7.54 -36.17
N TYR A 97 -9.65 -7.69 -34.86
CA TYR A 97 -10.81 -7.46 -34.00
C TYR A 97 -10.82 -6.02 -33.48
N SER A 98 -12.02 -5.45 -33.38
CA SER A 98 -12.21 -4.07 -32.90
C SER A 98 -12.20 -3.99 -31.38
N THR A 99 -12.21 -2.76 -30.85
CA THR A 99 -12.34 -2.46 -29.41
C THR A 99 -13.61 -3.00 -28.76
N SER A 100 -14.58 -3.49 -29.54
CA SER A 100 -15.79 -4.14 -29.03
C SER A 100 -15.58 -5.62 -28.68
N HIS A 101 -14.41 -6.19 -28.97
CA HIS A 101 -14.08 -7.58 -28.69
C HIS A 101 -13.25 -7.72 -27.42
N TYR A 102 -13.35 -8.86 -26.77
CA TYR A 102 -12.57 -9.19 -25.58
C TYR A 102 -12.32 -10.69 -25.48
N LEU A 103 -11.23 -11.04 -24.81
CA LEU A 103 -10.88 -12.41 -24.45
C LEU A 103 -11.51 -12.74 -23.10
N ASP A 104 -12.20 -13.87 -23.00
CA ASP A 104 -12.90 -14.32 -21.80
C ASP A 104 -12.38 -15.70 -21.41
N ASN A 105 -11.79 -15.84 -20.22
CA ASN A 105 -11.07 -17.06 -19.85
C ASN A 105 -12.02 -18.16 -19.37
N ARG A 106 -12.08 -19.28 -20.09
CA ARG A 106 -13.01 -20.39 -19.78
C ARG A 106 -12.81 -21.04 -18.40
N LEU A 107 -11.70 -20.75 -17.73
CA LEU A 107 -11.37 -21.32 -16.43
C LEU A 107 -11.97 -20.55 -15.24
N GLY A 108 -12.38 -19.30 -15.43
CA GLY A 108 -12.88 -18.46 -14.33
C GLY A 108 -13.56 -17.20 -14.82
N ASN A 109 -13.68 -16.22 -13.92
CA ASN A 109 -14.11 -14.85 -14.19
C ASN A 109 -13.67 -13.95 -13.03
N ASN A 110 -13.99 -12.65 -13.11
CA ASN A 110 -13.59 -11.65 -12.10
C ASN A 110 -14.06 -11.97 -10.67
N SER A 111 -15.11 -12.77 -10.49
CA SER A 111 -15.68 -13.11 -9.17
C SER A 111 -15.16 -14.41 -8.56
N ASN A 112 -14.23 -15.12 -9.21
CA ASN A 112 -13.69 -16.39 -8.69
C ASN A 112 -12.19 -16.59 -9.02
N ASP A 113 -11.56 -17.53 -8.33
CA ASP A 113 -10.11 -17.76 -8.40
C ASP A 113 -9.70 -18.79 -9.48
N GLY A 114 -10.61 -19.23 -10.36
CA GLY A 114 -10.35 -20.35 -11.27
C GLY A 114 -9.18 -20.12 -12.25
N VAL A 115 -8.98 -18.89 -12.72
CA VAL A 115 -7.82 -18.52 -13.55
C VAL A 115 -6.52 -18.54 -12.74
N ILE A 116 -6.57 -18.06 -11.49
CA ILE A 116 -5.44 -18.04 -10.56
C ILE A 116 -5.03 -19.47 -10.20
N ASP A 117 -5.99 -20.31 -9.81
CA ASP A 117 -5.79 -21.72 -9.49
C ASP A 117 -5.10 -22.46 -10.64
N TYR A 118 -5.59 -22.28 -11.88
CA TYR A 118 -4.96 -22.89 -13.05
C TYR A 118 -3.53 -22.40 -13.26
N TYR A 119 -3.28 -21.10 -13.13
CA TYR A 119 -1.94 -20.55 -13.26
C TYR A 119 -0.99 -21.21 -12.26
N GLN A 120 -1.38 -21.26 -10.98
CA GLN A 120 -0.58 -21.84 -9.90
C GLN A 120 -0.27 -23.33 -10.15
N GLU A 121 -1.28 -24.09 -10.59
CA GLU A 121 -1.13 -25.53 -10.90
C GLU A 121 -0.17 -25.79 -12.07
N ASN A 122 -0.01 -24.82 -12.99
CA ASN A 122 0.76 -24.96 -14.22
C ASN A 122 2.02 -24.10 -14.30
N MET A 123 2.33 -23.32 -13.25
CA MET A 123 3.41 -22.32 -13.25
C MET A 123 4.77 -22.88 -13.69
N GLU A 124 5.15 -24.09 -13.25
CA GLU A 124 6.42 -24.72 -13.66
C GLU A 124 6.49 -25.01 -15.17
N THR A 125 5.35 -25.30 -15.80
CA THR A 125 5.28 -25.63 -17.23
C THR A 125 5.20 -24.39 -18.10
N LEU A 126 4.51 -23.35 -17.61
CA LEU A 126 4.42 -22.06 -18.28
C LEU A 126 5.79 -21.35 -18.31
N GLY A 127 6.59 -21.50 -17.25
CA GLY A 127 7.84 -20.76 -17.09
C GLY A 127 7.59 -19.26 -16.95
N TYR A 128 8.65 -18.45 -16.92
CA TYR A 128 8.52 -16.99 -16.87
C TYR A 128 8.98 -16.35 -18.17
N SER A 129 8.25 -15.35 -18.64
CA SER A 129 8.52 -14.68 -19.92
C SER A 129 8.26 -13.18 -19.84
N VAL A 130 9.07 -12.41 -20.57
CA VAL A 130 8.98 -10.96 -20.69
C VAL A 130 9.18 -10.59 -22.15
N TYR A 131 8.33 -9.73 -22.70
CA TYR A 131 8.45 -9.29 -24.08
C TYR A 131 9.29 -8.02 -24.16
N CYS A 132 10.20 -7.90 -25.13
CA CYS A 132 11.00 -6.69 -25.32
C CYS A 132 10.75 -6.06 -26.69
N HIS A 133 10.32 -4.80 -26.72
CA HIS A 133 10.18 -3.99 -27.92
C HIS A 133 11.22 -2.87 -27.90
N VAL A 134 12.05 -2.80 -28.94
CA VAL A 134 13.11 -1.79 -29.06
C VAL A 134 12.69 -0.71 -30.04
N GLN A 135 12.83 0.55 -29.64
CA GLN A 135 12.50 1.71 -30.45
C GLN A 135 13.70 2.64 -30.56
N TYR A 136 13.85 3.26 -31.73
CA TYR A 136 14.86 4.28 -31.96
C TYR A 136 14.21 5.60 -32.34
N SER A 137 14.32 6.61 -31.47
CA SER A 137 13.71 7.94 -31.67
C SER A 137 14.60 8.91 -32.47
N GLY A 138 15.77 8.45 -32.94
CA GLY A 138 16.75 9.27 -33.67
C GLY A 138 17.89 9.81 -32.82
N SER A 139 17.67 9.99 -31.52
CA SER A 139 18.72 10.33 -30.54
C SER A 139 18.77 9.38 -29.35
N ASN A 140 17.66 8.68 -29.07
CA ASN A 140 17.55 7.76 -27.96
C ASN A 140 17.17 6.37 -28.46
N THR A 141 17.64 5.36 -27.76
CA THR A 141 17.16 3.98 -27.88
C THR A 141 16.29 3.68 -26.66
N ILE A 142 15.04 3.26 -26.88
CA ILE A 142 14.11 2.88 -25.81
C ILE A 142 13.95 1.37 -25.84
N LEU A 143 14.20 0.73 -24.70
CA LEU A 143 13.93 -0.70 -24.49
C LEU A 143 12.68 -0.80 -23.62
N GLN A 144 11.57 -1.25 -24.20
CA GLN A 144 10.31 -1.47 -23.49
C GLN A 144 10.15 -2.95 -23.16
N TYR A 145 9.92 -3.27 -21.90
CA TYR A 145 9.69 -4.61 -21.39
C TYR A 145 8.23 -4.73 -20.97
N TRP A 146 7.50 -5.60 -21.65
CA TRP A 146 6.08 -5.86 -21.40
C TRP A 146 5.93 -7.20 -20.68
N THR A 147 5.20 -7.17 -19.58
CA THR A 147 4.87 -8.35 -18.77
C THR A 147 3.39 -8.65 -18.88
N PHE A 148 3.06 -9.90 -19.15
CA PHE A 148 1.69 -10.37 -19.16
C PHE A 148 1.42 -11.26 -17.94
N TYR A 149 0.33 -10.98 -17.24
CA TYR A 149 -0.17 -11.81 -16.15
C TYR A 149 -1.51 -12.41 -16.54
N TYR A 150 -1.78 -13.64 -16.09
CA TYR A 150 -3.03 -14.32 -16.40
C TYR A 150 -4.26 -13.65 -15.76
N PHE A 151 -4.04 -12.94 -14.66
CA PHE A 151 -5.09 -12.33 -13.87
C PHE A 151 -4.49 -11.16 -13.09
N ASN A 152 -5.29 -10.15 -12.78
CA ASN A 152 -5.00 -9.08 -11.84
C ASN A 152 -5.90 -9.32 -10.63
N ASP A 153 -5.33 -9.56 -9.45
CA ASP A 153 -6.07 -9.75 -8.18
C ASP A 153 -5.98 -8.49 -7.29
N GLY A 154 -5.90 -7.32 -7.91
CA GLY A 154 -5.87 -6.05 -7.22
C GLY A 154 -7.20 -5.74 -6.51
N ASN A 155 -7.12 -5.14 -5.32
CA ASN A 155 -8.28 -4.79 -4.49
C ASN A 155 -9.36 -3.94 -5.19
N LEU A 156 -8.96 -3.20 -6.22
CA LEU A 156 -9.77 -2.22 -6.94
C LEU A 156 -10.01 -2.57 -8.41
N ASN A 157 -9.21 -3.48 -8.96
CA ASN A 157 -9.09 -3.71 -10.40
C ASN A 157 -8.89 -5.19 -10.66
N ARG A 158 -9.78 -6.03 -10.09
CA ARG A 158 -9.70 -7.47 -10.26
C ARG A 158 -10.21 -7.84 -11.66
N HIS A 159 -9.34 -8.37 -12.51
CA HIS A 159 -9.71 -8.73 -13.87
C HIS A 159 -8.86 -9.85 -14.45
N GLU A 160 -9.43 -10.56 -15.41
CA GLU A 160 -8.67 -11.47 -16.27
C GLU A 160 -7.66 -10.71 -17.12
N GLY A 161 -6.49 -11.32 -17.35
CA GLY A 161 -5.43 -10.83 -18.22
C GLY A 161 -4.88 -9.46 -17.83
N ASP A 162 -3.56 -9.30 -17.78
CA ASP A 162 -3.00 -8.01 -17.42
C ASP A 162 -1.73 -7.69 -18.17
N TRP A 163 -1.61 -6.44 -18.61
CA TRP A 163 -0.48 -5.93 -19.38
C TRP A 163 0.17 -4.75 -18.66
N GLU A 164 1.39 -5.01 -18.21
CA GLU A 164 2.23 -4.05 -17.52
C GLU A 164 3.51 -3.78 -18.33
N MET A 165 4.12 -2.61 -18.15
CA MET A 165 5.28 -2.19 -18.92
C MET A 165 6.28 -1.36 -18.11
N THR A 166 7.54 -1.74 -18.22
CA THR A 166 8.66 -0.90 -17.80
C THR A 166 9.56 -0.61 -18.97
N GLN A 167 10.15 0.57 -19.03
CA GLN A 167 11.12 0.91 -20.06
C GLN A 167 12.34 1.62 -19.50
N VAL A 168 13.45 1.48 -20.22
CA VAL A 168 14.67 2.25 -20.02
C VAL A 168 14.99 3.01 -21.31
N ILE A 169 15.33 4.28 -21.17
CA ILE A 169 15.74 5.16 -22.26
C ILE A 169 17.26 5.31 -22.18
N LEU A 170 17.91 5.04 -23.30
CA LEU A 170 19.35 5.19 -23.49
C LEU A 170 19.63 6.39 -24.40
N ASP A 171 20.70 7.13 -24.12
CA ASP A 171 21.17 8.18 -25.00
C ASP A 171 21.86 7.65 -26.26
N ALA A 172 22.38 8.56 -27.09
CA ALA A 172 23.10 8.23 -28.32
C ALA A 172 24.43 7.48 -28.10
N SER A 173 24.91 7.39 -26.86
CA SER A 173 26.09 6.61 -26.45
C SER A 173 25.71 5.26 -25.83
N LEU A 174 24.42 4.92 -25.81
CA LEU A 174 23.85 3.74 -25.17
C LEU A 174 24.05 3.73 -23.64
N GLU A 175 24.12 4.92 -23.04
CA GLU A 175 24.12 5.09 -21.59
C GLU A 175 22.70 5.37 -21.10
N PRO A 176 22.25 4.75 -19.99
CA PRO A 176 20.89 4.92 -19.50
C PRO A 176 20.68 6.31 -18.89
N ILE A 177 19.58 6.97 -19.29
CA ILE A 177 19.23 8.31 -18.83
C ILE A 177 18.02 8.32 -17.89
N SER A 178 17.03 7.47 -18.15
CA SER A 178 15.81 7.40 -17.36
C SER A 178 15.11 6.05 -17.54
N THR A 179 14.20 5.76 -16.64
CA THR A 179 13.24 4.67 -16.76
C THR A 179 11.82 5.22 -16.64
N THR A 180 10.85 4.47 -17.15
CA THR A 180 9.42 4.74 -16.97
C THR A 180 8.71 3.46 -16.60
N TYR A 181 7.98 3.45 -15.50
CA TYR A 181 7.25 2.28 -15.00
C TYR A 181 5.75 2.54 -15.06
N SER A 182 4.96 1.59 -15.56
CA SER A 182 3.50 1.66 -15.56
C SER A 182 2.96 1.50 -14.14
N GLN A 183 1.92 2.28 -13.83
CA GLN A 183 1.19 2.19 -12.58
C GLN A 183 -0.29 2.36 -12.92
N HIS A 184 -1.02 1.25 -12.97
CA HIS A 184 -2.43 1.23 -13.38
C HIS A 184 -2.61 1.89 -14.77
N GLU A 185 -3.53 2.85 -14.88
CA GLU A 185 -3.79 3.62 -16.11
C GLU A 185 -2.82 4.80 -16.33
N SER A 186 -1.65 4.81 -15.67
CA SER A 186 -0.63 5.86 -15.82
C SER A 186 0.80 5.30 -15.69
N GLY A 187 1.76 6.17 -15.38
CA GLY A 187 3.13 5.78 -15.12
C GLY A 187 3.94 6.84 -14.38
N VAL A 188 5.19 6.46 -14.05
CA VAL A 188 6.16 7.32 -13.39
C VAL A 188 7.52 7.21 -14.08
N THR A 189 8.05 8.35 -14.53
CA THR A 189 9.40 8.47 -15.07
C THR A 189 10.38 8.86 -13.96
N ALA A 190 11.51 8.15 -13.86
CA ALA A 190 12.62 8.49 -12.97
C ALA A 190 13.91 8.70 -13.75
N GLN A 191 14.73 9.66 -13.33
CA GLN A 191 16.10 9.77 -13.84
C GLN A 191 16.91 8.56 -13.38
N TRP A 192 17.82 8.06 -14.21
CA TRP A 192 18.61 6.86 -13.90
C TRP A 192 19.34 6.94 -12.55
N SER A 193 19.75 8.15 -12.13
CA SER A 193 20.40 8.38 -10.84
C SER A 193 19.52 8.11 -9.61
N ASP A 194 18.20 8.08 -9.78
CA ASP A 194 17.22 7.82 -8.70
C ASP A 194 16.70 6.37 -8.72
N VAL A 195 17.10 5.58 -9.74
CA VAL A 195 16.71 4.18 -9.92
C VAL A 195 17.62 3.28 -9.10
N GLU A 196 17.04 2.28 -8.44
CA GLU A 196 17.84 1.23 -7.80
C GLU A 196 18.26 0.21 -8.86
N THR A 197 19.56 -0.13 -8.88
CA THR A 197 20.13 -0.98 -9.91
C THR A 197 21.05 -2.06 -9.32
N ASN A 198 21.26 -3.11 -10.10
CA ASN A 198 22.29 -4.13 -9.90
C ASN A 198 23.11 -4.25 -11.19
N GLY A 199 24.19 -3.49 -11.28
CA GLY A 199 24.87 -3.28 -12.57
C GLY A 199 24.00 -2.44 -13.49
N ASP A 200 23.78 -2.93 -14.71
CA ASP A 200 22.93 -2.26 -15.72
C ASP A 200 21.46 -2.71 -15.65
N HIS A 201 21.13 -3.67 -14.78
CA HIS A 201 19.77 -4.11 -14.51
C HIS A 201 19.09 -3.16 -13.53
N TYR A 202 17.91 -2.67 -13.88
CA TYR A 202 17.11 -1.82 -13.00
C TYR A 202 16.10 -2.65 -12.21
N LYS A 203 15.84 -2.24 -10.96
CA LYS A 203 14.90 -2.92 -10.09
C LYS A 203 13.48 -2.42 -10.32
N VAL A 204 12.55 -3.36 -10.38
CA VAL A 204 11.12 -3.13 -10.50
C VAL A 204 10.45 -3.83 -9.33
N TYR A 205 9.77 -3.07 -8.47
CA TYR A 205 9.00 -3.62 -7.37
C TYR A 205 7.55 -3.74 -7.82
N VAL A 206 7.06 -4.96 -7.99
CA VAL A 206 5.72 -5.24 -8.51
C VAL A 206 4.75 -5.29 -7.34
N ALA A 207 3.69 -4.49 -7.43
CA ALA A 207 2.62 -4.47 -6.44
C ALA A 207 1.83 -5.78 -6.46
N ARG A 208 1.53 -6.30 -5.26
CA ARG A 208 0.80 -7.56 -5.10
C ARG A 208 -0.57 -7.50 -5.75
N GLY A 209 -0.86 -8.44 -6.65
CA GLY A 209 -2.15 -8.62 -7.30
C GLY A 209 -2.45 -7.59 -8.40
N SER A 210 -2.17 -6.30 -8.17
CA SER A 210 -2.40 -5.23 -9.15
C SER A 210 -1.34 -5.11 -10.22
N HIS A 211 -0.15 -5.70 -10.00
CA HIS A 211 1.02 -5.70 -10.88
C HIS A 211 1.59 -4.33 -11.26
N ALA A 212 1.09 -3.24 -10.69
CA ALA A 212 1.63 -1.90 -10.87
C ALA A 212 3.13 -1.86 -10.46
N ASN A 213 3.94 -1.14 -11.24
CA ASN A 213 5.39 -1.17 -11.14
C ASN A 213 5.94 0.05 -10.38
N TYR A 214 6.68 -0.22 -9.31
CA TYR A 214 7.20 0.79 -8.39
C TYR A 214 8.72 0.81 -8.29
N TYR A 215 9.25 1.96 -7.89
CA TYR A 215 10.68 2.22 -7.75
C TYR A 215 11.27 1.76 -6.41
N ARG A 216 10.45 1.46 -5.41
CA ARG A 216 10.87 1.04 -4.06
C ARG A 216 9.93 -0.02 -3.52
N SER A 217 10.44 -0.93 -2.69
CA SER A 217 9.67 -2.00 -2.04
C SER A 217 8.57 -1.51 -1.09
N TYR A 218 8.59 -0.23 -0.70
CA TYR A 218 7.62 0.38 0.22
C TYR A 218 6.66 1.37 -0.44
N SER A 219 6.72 1.51 -1.77
CA SER A 219 5.87 2.45 -2.51
C SER A 219 4.49 1.86 -2.86
N GLY A 220 3.55 2.73 -3.22
CA GLY A 220 2.19 2.36 -3.61
C GLY A 220 1.18 2.40 -2.46
N SER A 221 1.68 2.36 -1.21
CA SER A 221 0.87 2.32 0.01
C SER A 221 0.10 3.60 0.34
N ILE A 222 0.37 4.71 -0.36
CA ILE A 222 -0.33 5.99 -0.17
C ILE A 222 -1.03 6.37 -1.49
N GLY A 223 -2.36 6.32 -1.50
CA GLY A 223 -3.15 6.69 -2.67
C GLY A 223 -4.50 5.97 -2.71
N LEU A 224 -5.16 6.04 -3.86
CA LEU A 224 -6.43 5.32 -4.09
C LEU A 224 -6.19 3.81 -4.21
N ALA A 225 -5.19 3.42 -5.00
CA ALA A 225 -4.82 2.02 -5.23
C ALA A 225 -4.42 1.28 -3.95
N ASN A 226 -3.70 1.97 -3.04
CA ASN A 226 -3.18 1.41 -1.80
C ASN A 226 -2.47 0.07 -2.04
N ASP A 227 -1.53 0.11 -2.98
CA ASP A 227 -0.75 -1.06 -3.40
C ASP A 227 0.26 -1.47 -2.33
N GLU A 228 0.56 -2.77 -2.32
CA GLU A 228 1.53 -3.37 -1.43
C GLU A 228 2.66 -3.98 -2.25
N CYS A 229 3.84 -3.37 -2.19
CA CYS A 229 5.07 -3.91 -2.77
C CYS A 229 5.87 -4.71 -1.73
N GLY A 230 6.79 -5.54 -2.21
CA GLY A 230 7.73 -6.27 -1.37
C GLY A 230 8.97 -6.71 -2.13
N ASP A 231 9.90 -7.35 -1.44
CA ASP A 231 11.17 -7.86 -1.99
C ASP A 231 11.47 -9.31 -1.57
N ASP A 232 10.41 -10.08 -1.27
CA ASP A 232 10.51 -11.46 -0.77
C ASP A 232 10.92 -12.46 -1.86
N LYS A 233 10.55 -12.19 -3.12
CA LYS A 233 10.95 -12.99 -4.29
C LYS A 233 11.54 -12.10 -5.37
N GLU A 234 12.62 -12.55 -6.00
CA GLU A 234 13.32 -11.87 -7.08
C GLU A 234 13.28 -12.74 -8.34
N LEU A 235 12.98 -12.12 -9.49
CA LEU A 235 13.18 -12.69 -10.83
C LEU A 235 14.22 -11.86 -11.58
N THR A 236 15.31 -12.51 -11.96
CA THR A 236 16.41 -11.94 -12.76
C THR A 236 16.34 -12.42 -14.20
N SER A 237 17.17 -11.87 -15.09
CA SER A 237 17.26 -12.29 -16.49
C SER A 237 17.60 -13.77 -16.69
N ASP A 238 18.17 -14.44 -15.69
CA ASP A 238 18.43 -15.88 -15.73
C ASP A 238 17.16 -16.73 -15.43
N ASP A 239 16.13 -16.11 -14.84
CA ASP A 239 14.90 -16.78 -14.39
C ASP A 239 13.77 -16.72 -15.42
N TYR A 240 13.78 -15.74 -16.34
CA TYR A 240 12.77 -15.56 -17.38
C TYR A 240 13.35 -15.49 -18.78
N THR A 241 12.52 -15.79 -19.78
CA THR A 241 12.89 -15.67 -21.20
C THR A 241 12.51 -14.31 -21.76
N ILE A 242 13.45 -13.62 -22.43
CA ILE A 242 13.15 -12.40 -23.18
C ILE A 242 12.67 -12.76 -24.59
N ILE A 243 11.43 -12.38 -24.91
CA ILE A 243 10.82 -12.54 -26.23
C ILE A 243 10.89 -11.22 -26.98
N MET A 244 11.80 -11.12 -27.95
CA MET A 244 11.95 -9.92 -28.77
C MET A 244 10.72 -9.71 -29.68
N LEU A 245 10.10 -8.55 -29.60
CA LEU A 245 8.99 -8.12 -30.44
C LEU A 245 9.50 -7.36 -31.65
N SER A 246 9.12 -7.82 -32.84
CA SER A 246 9.39 -7.12 -34.09
C SER A 246 8.35 -6.04 -34.42
N GLY A 247 7.20 -6.04 -33.72
CA GLY A 247 6.05 -5.21 -34.02
C GLY A 247 5.20 -5.73 -35.18
N SER A 248 5.52 -6.92 -35.69
CA SER A 248 4.82 -7.57 -36.81
C SER A 248 4.04 -8.83 -36.40
N GLU A 249 4.14 -9.21 -35.13
CA GLU A 249 3.38 -10.29 -34.53
C GLU A 249 1.89 -9.99 -34.68
N THR A 250 1.12 -10.96 -35.17
CA THR A 250 -0.28 -10.77 -35.54
C THR A 250 -1.14 -10.30 -34.37
N TRP A 251 -0.94 -10.90 -33.20
CA TRP A 251 -1.68 -10.62 -31.97
C TRP A 251 -1.51 -9.18 -31.46
N LEU A 252 -0.43 -8.49 -31.84
CA LEU A 252 -0.23 -7.07 -31.47
C LEU A 252 -1.31 -6.17 -32.11
N ASN A 253 -1.98 -6.62 -33.18
CA ASN A 253 -3.05 -5.88 -33.83
C ASN A 253 -4.44 -6.09 -33.18
N PHE A 254 -4.51 -6.85 -32.10
CA PHE A 254 -5.75 -7.04 -31.36
C PHE A 254 -6.13 -5.76 -30.58
N MET A 255 -7.13 -5.04 -31.09
CA MET A 255 -7.64 -3.80 -30.47
C MET A 255 -8.53 -4.04 -29.25
N GLY A 256 -8.97 -5.29 -29.08
CA GLY A 256 -9.86 -5.70 -28.02
C GLY A 256 -9.18 -5.74 -26.65
N ARG A 257 -9.92 -6.27 -25.68
CA ARG A 257 -9.48 -6.39 -24.29
C ARG A 257 -8.96 -7.78 -23.97
N TRP A 258 -7.90 -7.82 -23.18
CA TRP A 258 -7.28 -9.04 -22.69
C TRP A 258 -7.90 -9.39 -21.34
N GLY A 259 -9.09 -9.99 -21.36
CA GLY A 259 -9.92 -10.22 -20.18
C GLY A 259 -11.34 -9.71 -20.40
N SER A 260 -12.26 -10.15 -19.54
CA SER A 260 -13.69 -9.85 -19.65
C SER A 260 -13.97 -8.35 -19.84
N ASN A 261 -15.09 -8.07 -20.50
CA ASN A 261 -15.66 -6.73 -20.58
C ASN A 261 -17.19 -6.81 -20.52
N GLU A 262 -17.65 -7.62 -19.57
CA GLU A 262 -19.06 -7.86 -19.34
C GLU A 262 -19.65 -6.75 -18.49
N GLY A 263 -20.94 -6.48 -18.68
CA GLY A 263 -21.76 -5.90 -17.62
C GLY A 263 -21.44 -4.53 -17.00
N GLY A 264 -20.44 -3.80 -17.52
CA GLY A 264 -20.00 -2.54 -16.95
C GLY A 264 -18.56 -2.55 -16.47
N ASP A 265 -17.86 -3.69 -16.58
CA ASP A 265 -16.43 -3.90 -16.29
C ASP A 265 -15.52 -2.69 -16.65
N SER A 266 -15.71 -2.11 -17.85
CA SER A 266 -14.90 -0.95 -18.30
C SER A 266 -15.12 0.32 -17.48
N LEU A 267 -16.32 0.49 -16.93
CA LEU A 267 -16.66 1.64 -16.10
C LEU A 267 -15.99 1.50 -14.74
N ILE A 268 -15.95 0.30 -14.18
CA ILE A 268 -15.51 0.06 -12.80
C ILE A 268 -14.04 -0.35 -12.67
N GLY A 269 -13.32 -0.35 -13.79
CA GLY A 269 -11.93 -0.79 -13.84
C GLY A 269 -11.83 -2.27 -13.48
N GLN A 270 -12.62 -3.12 -14.13
CA GLN A 270 -12.48 -4.60 -14.05
C GLN A 270 -12.46 -5.22 -15.44
N ALA A 271 -12.46 -4.37 -16.46
CA ALA A 271 -12.26 -4.83 -17.81
C ALA A 271 -10.78 -5.10 -18.02
N GLY A 272 -10.48 -6.25 -18.63
CA GLY A 272 -9.13 -6.55 -19.07
C GLY A 272 -8.54 -5.39 -19.89
N PRO A 273 -7.24 -5.10 -19.75
CA PRO A 273 -6.62 -3.98 -20.44
C PRO A 273 -6.52 -4.29 -21.93
N GLN A 274 -6.35 -3.25 -22.74
CA GLN A 274 -6.01 -3.44 -24.15
C GLN A 274 -4.58 -3.97 -24.30
N GLY A 275 -4.28 -4.57 -25.45
CA GLY A 275 -2.93 -5.05 -25.73
C GLY A 275 -1.89 -3.93 -25.88
N PRO A 276 -0.59 -4.25 -25.90
CA PRO A 276 0.51 -3.29 -25.88
C PRO A 276 0.41 -2.12 -26.88
N VAL A 277 0.00 -2.39 -28.13
CA VAL A 277 -0.12 -1.38 -29.20
C VAL A 277 -1.26 -0.39 -28.96
N TYR A 278 -2.28 -0.77 -28.18
CA TYR A 278 -3.51 0.02 -28.00
C TYR A 278 -3.66 0.60 -26.60
N ARG A 279 -2.84 0.20 -25.62
CA ARG A 279 -2.86 0.79 -24.28
C ARG A 279 -2.72 2.32 -24.34
N GLN A 280 -3.64 3.02 -23.66
CA GLN A 280 -3.73 4.48 -23.62
C GLN A 280 -3.73 5.11 -25.03
N ASP A 281 -4.60 4.62 -25.91
CA ASP A 281 -4.69 5.05 -27.32
C ASP A 281 -3.37 4.90 -28.09
N GLY A 282 -2.55 3.93 -27.70
CA GLY A 282 -1.22 3.66 -28.25
C GLY A 282 -0.11 4.57 -27.73
N ALA A 283 -0.38 5.41 -26.73
CA ALA A 283 0.63 6.24 -26.10
C ALA A 283 1.74 5.37 -25.50
N MET A 284 1.40 4.32 -24.73
CA MET A 284 2.39 3.45 -24.08
C MET A 284 3.30 2.75 -25.10
N TRP A 285 2.78 2.37 -26.26
CA TRP A 285 3.59 1.77 -27.33
C TRP A 285 4.61 2.77 -27.90
N ASN A 286 4.33 4.06 -27.88
CA ASN A 286 5.28 5.11 -28.24
C ASN A 286 6.09 5.54 -26.99
N GLY A 287 7.14 4.78 -26.69
CA GLY A 287 7.82 4.88 -25.40
C GLY A 287 8.40 6.26 -25.04
N GLN A 288 8.93 6.98 -26.03
CA GLN A 288 9.41 8.35 -25.81
C GLN A 288 8.25 9.29 -25.48
N TYR A 289 7.17 9.23 -26.27
CA TYR A 289 6.00 10.08 -26.03
C TYR A 289 5.40 9.80 -24.65
N TRP A 290 5.24 8.53 -24.28
CA TRP A 290 4.67 8.17 -22.98
C TRP A 290 5.54 8.65 -21.82
N SER A 291 6.86 8.41 -21.88
CA SER A 291 7.81 8.90 -20.86
C SER A 291 7.71 10.40 -20.60
N ASP A 292 7.49 11.18 -21.67
CA ASP A 292 7.41 12.64 -21.62
C ASP A 292 6.06 13.16 -21.11
N ASN A 293 5.02 12.30 -21.03
CA ASN A 293 3.65 12.67 -20.67
C ASN A 293 3.15 12.04 -19.37
N VAL A 294 3.96 11.20 -18.71
CA VAL A 294 3.66 10.67 -17.38
C VAL A 294 4.31 11.50 -16.28
N SER A 295 3.93 11.22 -15.03
CA SER A 295 4.45 11.95 -13.87
C SER A 295 5.94 11.67 -13.63
N GLU A 296 6.67 12.66 -13.10
CA GLU A 296 8.04 12.44 -12.63
C GLU A 296 8.07 11.87 -11.21
N LEU A 297 9.07 11.06 -10.91
CA LEU A 297 9.27 10.46 -9.59
C LEU A 297 9.35 11.52 -8.48
N ASN A 298 8.40 11.48 -7.56
CA ASN A 298 8.37 12.39 -6.42
C ASN A 298 9.17 11.82 -5.23
N THR A 299 10.42 12.26 -5.09
CA THR A 299 11.31 11.82 -3.98
C THR A 299 10.79 12.20 -2.58
N ASN A 300 9.97 13.24 -2.46
CA ASN A 300 9.32 13.57 -1.18
C ASN A 300 8.22 12.56 -0.83
N LEU A 301 7.46 12.09 -1.82
CA LEU A 301 6.48 11.03 -1.62
C LEU A 301 7.16 9.73 -1.20
N LEU A 302 8.26 9.34 -1.86
CA LEU A 302 9.05 8.18 -1.43
C LEU A 302 9.51 8.29 0.02
N THR A 303 9.92 9.49 0.46
CA THR A 303 10.31 9.72 1.86
C THR A 303 9.15 9.54 2.82
N LEU A 304 7.94 9.97 2.41
CA LEU A 304 6.72 9.81 3.20
C LEU A 304 6.29 8.35 3.28
N GLU A 305 6.30 7.61 2.17
CA GLU A 305 6.00 6.18 2.11
C GLU A 305 7.00 5.36 2.92
N LEU A 306 8.29 5.72 2.88
CA LEU A 306 9.31 5.11 3.74
C LEU A 306 9.01 5.36 5.23
N PHE A 307 8.65 6.59 5.60
CA PHE A 307 8.27 6.88 6.99
C PHE A 307 7.03 6.08 7.39
N TYR A 308 6.06 5.97 6.48
CA TYR A 308 4.82 5.24 6.71
C TYR A 308 5.07 3.73 6.91
N SER A 309 5.83 3.08 6.04
CA SER A 309 6.20 1.67 6.18
C SER A 309 6.95 1.37 7.48
N LEU A 310 7.76 2.31 7.97
CA LEU A 310 8.50 2.17 9.23
C LEU A 310 7.70 2.63 10.47
N PHE A 311 6.57 3.31 10.30
CA PHE A 311 5.87 4.04 11.36
C PHE A 311 5.52 3.15 12.55
N VAL A 312 4.93 1.98 12.27
CA VAL A 312 4.48 1.03 13.31
C VAL A 312 5.67 0.54 14.14
N TRP A 313 6.77 0.15 13.49
CA TRP A 313 7.98 -0.31 14.16
C TRP A 313 8.67 0.79 14.97
N MET A 314 8.77 2.00 14.40
CA MET A 314 9.27 3.17 15.12
C MET A 314 8.43 3.46 16.35
N TYR A 315 7.11 3.43 16.22
CA TYR A 315 6.19 3.67 17.32
C TYR A 315 6.31 2.61 18.41
N ILE A 316 6.37 1.32 18.06
CA ILE A 316 6.59 0.22 19.00
C ILE A 316 7.93 0.41 19.73
N GLY A 317 9.01 0.72 19.01
CA GLY A 317 10.32 0.98 19.61
C GLY A 317 10.29 2.10 20.64
N ILE A 318 9.65 3.23 20.29
CA ILE A 318 9.44 4.36 21.21
C ILE A 318 8.60 3.94 22.42
N LEU A 319 7.51 3.21 22.20
CA LEU A 319 6.64 2.72 23.27
C LEU A 319 7.40 1.83 24.25
N VAL A 320 8.21 0.89 23.75
CA VAL A 320 9.08 0.02 24.56
C VAL A 320 10.05 0.84 25.38
N LEU A 321 10.74 1.81 24.78
CA LEU A 321 11.68 2.70 25.50
C LEU A 321 10.97 3.50 26.61
N LEU A 322 9.78 4.02 26.35
CA LEU A 322 8.98 4.75 27.34
C LEU A 322 8.51 3.83 28.48
N VAL A 323 8.11 2.60 28.17
CA VAL A 323 7.74 1.59 29.18
C VAL A 323 8.95 1.23 30.05
N LEU A 324 10.10 0.94 29.44
CA LEU A 324 11.35 0.67 30.17
C LEU A 324 11.77 1.85 31.05
N PHE A 325 11.63 3.08 30.57
CA PHE A 325 11.90 4.28 31.35
C PHE A 325 10.99 4.40 32.57
N VAL A 326 9.69 4.10 32.41
CA VAL A 326 8.74 4.08 33.54
C VAL A 326 9.07 2.97 34.53
N ILE A 327 9.40 1.77 34.06
CA ILE A 327 9.83 0.65 34.92
C ILE A 327 11.10 1.03 35.70
N TRP A 328 12.11 1.60 35.03
CA TRP A 328 13.34 2.09 35.66
C TRP A 328 13.05 3.15 36.72
N ARG A 329 12.16 4.10 36.43
CA ARG A 329 11.75 5.14 37.39
C ARG A 329 11.06 4.54 38.61
N VAL A 330 10.18 3.55 38.42
CA VAL A 330 9.53 2.82 39.52
C VAL A 330 10.57 2.07 40.35
N TYR A 331 11.52 1.38 39.71
CA TYR A 331 12.61 0.67 40.38
C TYR A 331 13.50 1.61 41.21
N ARG A 332 13.87 2.77 40.66
CA ARG A 332 14.67 3.78 41.37
C ARG A 332 13.93 4.30 42.61
N ARG A 333 12.64 4.61 42.48
CA ARG A 333 11.78 5.01 43.62
C ARG A 333 11.68 3.90 44.68
N ARG A 334 11.65 2.63 44.26
CA ARG A 334 11.67 1.48 45.18
C ARG A 334 12.96 1.47 46.01
N LYS A 335 14.11 1.61 45.35
CA LYS A 335 15.43 1.65 46.03
C LYS A 335 15.56 2.83 46.99
N MET A 336 14.92 3.96 46.70
CA MET A 336 14.92 5.15 47.55
C MET A 336 13.87 5.10 48.68
N GLY A 337 13.07 4.05 48.79
CA GLY A 337 12.00 3.94 49.80
C GLY A 337 10.80 4.87 49.56
N GLU A 338 10.68 5.47 48.37
CA GLU A 338 9.65 6.45 48.01
C GLU A 338 8.35 5.83 47.45
N ILE A 339 8.19 4.51 47.57
CA ILE A 339 7.00 3.81 47.09
C ILE A 339 5.93 3.77 48.17
N ILE A 340 4.73 4.21 47.79
CA ILE A 340 3.53 4.10 48.60
C ILE A 340 2.91 2.72 48.36
N MET A 341 2.71 1.95 49.42
CA MET A 341 1.97 0.68 49.36
C MET A 341 0.46 0.95 49.34
N PRO A 342 -0.34 0.15 48.60
CA PRO A 342 0.05 -1.03 47.83
C PRO A 342 0.70 -0.72 46.48
N TYR A 343 1.54 -1.64 45.99
CA TYR A 343 2.33 -1.45 44.76
C TYR A 343 1.47 -1.14 43.52
N LEU A 344 0.27 -1.72 43.41
CA LEU A 344 -0.70 -1.44 42.35
C LEU A 344 -1.90 -0.72 42.94
N GLY A 345 -1.89 0.63 42.90
CA GLY A 345 -2.97 1.44 43.47
C GLY A 345 -4.33 1.20 42.82
N LEU A 346 -4.34 0.80 41.53
CA LEU A 346 -5.54 0.39 40.78
C LEU A 346 -6.20 -0.88 41.35
N LEU A 347 -5.42 -1.81 41.90
CA LEU A 347 -5.92 -3.10 42.42
C LEU A 347 -6.16 -3.08 43.94
N ASP A 348 -6.09 -1.90 44.55
CA ASP A 348 -6.38 -1.75 45.98
C ASP A 348 -7.90 -1.68 46.24
N PHE A 349 -8.48 -2.84 46.55
CA PHE A 349 -9.89 -2.96 46.94
C PHE A 349 -10.10 -3.04 48.46
N LYS A 350 -9.03 -3.07 49.25
CA LYS A 350 -9.11 -3.17 50.73
C LYS A 350 -9.30 -1.80 51.40
N ALA A 351 -9.22 -0.73 50.63
CA ALA A 351 -9.42 0.63 51.10
C ALA A 351 -10.91 0.96 51.34
N ASN A 352 -11.23 2.23 51.65
CA ASN A 352 -12.61 2.65 51.89
C ASN A 352 -13.54 2.37 50.67
N LYS A 353 -14.86 2.27 50.92
CA LYS A 353 -15.84 1.92 49.88
C LYS A 353 -15.75 2.81 48.63
N VAL A 354 -15.44 4.10 48.80
CA VAL A 354 -15.31 5.05 47.69
C VAL A 354 -14.07 4.77 46.84
N ARG A 355 -12.93 4.42 47.46
CA ARG A 355 -11.69 4.02 46.76
C ARG A 355 -11.87 2.71 46.02
N ALA A 356 -12.50 1.73 46.66
CA ALA A 356 -12.80 0.44 46.04
C ALA A 356 -13.72 0.63 44.81
N ALA A 357 -14.76 1.45 44.92
CA ALA A 357 -15.65 1.78 43.81
C ALA A 357 -14.91 2.51 42.66
N SER A 358 -14.08 3.51 42.98
CA SER A 358 -13.24 4.22 42.01
C SER A 358 -12.31 3.28 41.25
N ASN A 359 -11.65 2.36 41.96
CA ASN A 359 -10.75 1.37 41.36
C ASN A 359 -11.51 0.33 40.51
N ALA A 360 -12.69 -0.11 40.96
CA ALA A 360 -13.54 -1.01 40.19
C ALA A 360 -13.97 -0.38 38.86
N LEU A 361 -14.45 0.87 38.88
CA LEU A 361 -14.82 1.60 37.66
C LEU A 361 -13.63 1.78 36.72
N ALA A 362 -12.45 2.14 37.25
CA ALA A 362 -11.24 2.30 36.44
C ALA A 362 -10.77 0.96 35.83
N LEU A 363 -10.93 -0.16 36.53
CA LEU A 363 -10.59 -1.49 36.01
C LEU A 363 -11.57 -1.93 34.93
N ILE A 364 -12.88 -1.71 35.12
CA ILE A 364 -13.90 -1.96 34.10
C ILE A 364 -13.61 -1.12 32.85
N ALA A 365 -13.32 0.18 33.04
CA ALA A 365 -12.96 1.07 31.94
C ALA A 365 -11.68 0.61 31.22
N LEU A 366 -10.69 0.08 31.93
CA LEU A 366 -9.48 -0.46 31.32
C LEU A 366 -9.81 -1.66 30.42
N VAL A 367 -10.65 -2.59 30.88
CA VAL A 367 -11.05 -3.78 30.09
C VAL A 367 -11.87 -3.36 28.87
N ILE A 368 -12.90 -2.53 29.06
CA ILE A 368 -13.72 -2.00 27.96
C ILE A 368 -12.84 -1.24 26.97
N GLY A 369 -11.94 -0.39 27.45
CA GLY A 369 -11.02 0.38 26.63
C GLY A 369 -10.12 -0.50 25.78
N VAL A 370 -9.50 -1.55 26.36
CA VAL A 370 -8.63 -2.48 25.61
C VAL A 370 -9.40 -3.21 24.52
N ILE A 371 -10.68 -3.55 24.74
CA ILE A 371 -11.51 -4.15 23.69
C ILE A 371 -11.89 -3.09 22.64
N ALA A 372 -12.29 -1.90 23.10
CA ALA A 372 -12.75 -0.81 22.24
C ALA A 372 -11.72 -0.41 21.17
N VAL A 373 -10.42 -0.40 21.51
CA VAL A 373 -9.38 0.05 20.56
C VAL A 373 -9.23 -0.85 19.33
N PHE A 374 -9.83 -2.03 19.28
CA PHE A 374 -9.77 -2.92 18.11
C PHE A 374 -11.09 -2.98 17.33
N LEU A 375 -12.10 -2.19 17.73
CA LEU A 375 -13.45 -2.23 17.15
C LEU A 375 -13.71 -1.05 16.19
N PRO A 376 -14.75 -1.14 15.35
CA PRO A 376 -15.18 -0.02 14.49
C PRO A 376 -15.63 1.19 15.30
N TYR A 377 -15.15 2.37 14.94
CA TYR A 377 -15.46 3.65 15.58
C TYR A 377 -16.55 4.42 14.86
N TYR A 378 -16.61 4.32 13.54
CA TYR A 378 -17.61 4.97 12.70
C TYR A 378 -17.85 4.14 11.45
N THR A 379 -19.11 4.03 11.04
CA THR A 379 -19.49 3.33 9.82
C THR A 379 -20.51 4.15 9.04
N VAL A 380 -20.39 4.11 7.71
CA VAL A 380 -21.44 4.47 6.75
C VAL A 380 -21.70 3.21 5.96
N SER A 381 -22.93 2.75 5.99
CA SER A 381 -23.36 1.54 5.29
C SER A 381 -24.53 1.90 4.40
N LEU A 382 -24.66 1.20 3.28
CA LEU A 382 -25.81 1.36 2.40
C LEU A 382 -26.39 0.01 1.99
N SER A 383 -27.65 0.04 1.59
CA SER A 383 -28.39 -1.09 1.02
C SER A 383 -29.14 -0.61 -0.20
N ILE A 384 -29.06 -1.35 -1.30
CA ILE A 384 -29.81 -1.09 -2.52
C ILE A 384 -30.72 -2.30 -2.77
N ASP A 385 -32.00 -2.04 -2.94
CA ASP A 385 -33.02 -3.04 -3.26
C ASP A 385 -33.70 -2.61 -4.56
N SER A 386 -33.04 -2.90 -5.68
CA SER A 386 -33.49 -2.55 -7.03
C SER A 386 -33.48 -3.78 -7.97
N PRO A 387 -34.32 -3.78 -9.02
CA PRO A 387 -34.31 -4.81 -10.06
C PRO A 387 -33.00 -4.88 -10.87
N TYR A 388 -32.17 -3.83 -10.83
CA TYR A 388 -30.94 -3.71 -11.60
C TYR A 388 -29.69 -3.82 -10.73
N LEU A 389 -29.80 -3.45 -9.45
CA LEU A 389 -28.72 -3.50 -8.46
C LEU A 389 -29.29 -3.91 -7.10
N THR A 390 -28.87 -5.05 -6.58
CA THR A 390 -29.24 -5.52 -5.25
C THR A 390 -27.99 -5.80 -4.44
N THR A 391 -27.89 -5.20 -3.26
CA THR A 391 -26.82 -5.52 -2.31
C THR A 391 -27.21 -6.74 -1.46
N GLU A 392 -26.24 -7.59 -1.12
CA GLU A 392 -26.44 -8.65 -0.12
C GLU A 392 -26.52 -8.05 1.30
N GLY A 393 -27.64 -7.38 1.59
CA GLY A 393 -27.83 -6.64 2.84
C GLY A 393 -27.02 -5.34 2.89
N TRP A 394 -26.61 -4.97 4.10
CA TRP A 394 -25.88 -3.74 4.36
C TRP A 394 -24.41 -3.88 4.01
N GLN A 395 -23.92 -2.97 3.18
CA GLN A 395 -22.55 -2.92 2.71
C GLN A 395 -21.87 -1.65 3.24
N ASP A 396 -20.70 -1.80 3.84
CA ASP A 396 -19.97 -0.69 4.46
C ASP A 396 -19.17 0.10 3.41
N VAL A 397 -19.60 1.33 3.13
CA VAL A 397 -18.96 2.25 2.17
C VAL A 397 -17.96 3.20 2.83
N LEU A 398 -18.03 3.38 4.15
CA LEU A 398 -16.98 4.05 4.91
C LEU A 398 -16.84 3.38 6.26
N VAL A 399 -15.62 2.97 6.60
CA VAL A 399 -15.30 2.37 7.90
C VAL A 399 -14.11 3.09 8.50
N ILE A 400 -14.24 3.54 9.74
CA ILE A 400 -13.12 3.96 10.56
C ILE A 400 -13.00 2.99 11.73
N ASP A 401 -11.94 2.19 11.77
CA ASP A 401 -11.73 1.17 12.79
C ASP A 401 -10.30 1.18 13.37
N GLY A 402 -10.11 0.41 14.45
CA GLY A 402 -8.83 0.35 15.16
C GLY A 402 -7.72 -0.44 14.46
N MET A 403 -8.07 -1.36 13.58
CA MET A 403 -7.14 -2.30 12.95
C MET A 403 -6.62 -1.74 11.63
N ASN A 404 -7.55 -1.33 10.77
CA ASN A 404 -7.32 -0.95 9.38
C ASN A 404 -7.42 0.57 9.17
N GLY A 405 -7.74 1.35 10.20
CA GLY A 405 -7.82 2.81 10.09
C GLY A 405 -9.06 3.26 9.33
N LEU A 406 -8.89 4.15 8.36
CA LEU A 406 -9.98 4.65 7.51
C LEU A 406 -9.99 3.87 6.18
N ARG A 407 -11.17 3.38 5.79
CA ARG A 407 -11.42 2.81 4.46
C ARG A 407 -12.68 3.43 3.89
N VAL A 408 -12.64 3.72 2.60
CA VAL A 408 -13.74 4.22 1.81
C VAL A 408 -13.89 3.28 0.64
N ASN A 409 -15.10 2.76 0.49
CA ASN A 409 -15.48 1.82 -0.55
C ASN A 409 -16.63 2.41 -1.38
N THR A 410 -16.70 2.03 -2.64
CA THR A 410 -17.86 2.18 -3.50
C THR A 410 -18.55 0.83 -3.68
N LEU A 411 -19.72 0.84 -4.29
CA LEU A 411 -20.44 -0.36 -4.65
C LEU A 411 -20.54 -0.49 -6.15
N ASP A 412 -20.26 -1.70 -6.58
CA ASP A 412 -20.36 -2.16 -7.95
C ASP A 412 -21.48 -3.20 -8.10
N PRO A 413 -22.28 -3.16 -9.19
CA PRO A 413 -23.34 -4.13 -9.46
C PRO A 413 -22.94 -5.58 -9.65
N GLU A 414 -21.73 -5.85 -10.10
CA GLU A 414 -21.30 -7.18 -10.55
C GLU A 414 -20.36 -7.83 -9.54
N VAL A 415 -19.53 -7.02 -8.86
CA VAL A 415 -18.51 -7.51 -7.94
C VAL A 415 -18.74 -7.10 -6.48
N GLY A 416 -19.61 -6.13 -6.21
CA GLY A 416 -19.97 -5.72 -4.85
C GLY A 416 -19.06 -4.60 -4.31
N LEU A 417 -18.52 -4.74 -3.10
CA LEU A 417 -17.75 -3.65 -2.46
C LEU A 417 -16.34 -3.51 -3.06
N VAL A 418 -16.02 -2.31 -3.53
CA VAL A 418 -14.73 -1.98 -4.16
C VAL A 418 -14.07 -0.82 -3.39
N GLN A 419 -12.82 -0.96 -2.93
CA GLN A 419 -12.19 0.00 -2.01
C GLN A 419 -11.59 1.25 -2.69
N LEU A 420 -12.33 2.36 -2.83
CA LEU A 420 -11.83 3.61 -3.42
C LEU A 420 -10.55 4.19 -2.80
N THR A 421 -10.46 4.22 -1.46
CA THR A 421 -9.26 4.75 -0.78
C THR A 421 -9.15 4.21 0.63
N ALA A 422 -7.91 4.04 1.09
CA ALA A 422 -7.61 3.68 2.47
C ALA A 422 -6.52 4.57 3.07
N LEU A 423 -6.60 4.76 4.37
CA LEU A 423 -5.51 5.23 5.21
C LEU A 423 -5.24 4.15 6.27
N PRO A 424 -4.37 3.17 5.97
CA PRO A 424 -4.17 1.97 6.80
C PRO A 424 -3.32 2.26 8.04
N ILE A 425 -3.73 3.22 8.86
CA ILE A 425 -3.05 3.51 10.13
C ILE A 425 -3.72 2.67 11.22
N PRO A 426 -3.00 1.72 11.87
CA PRO A 426 -3.57 0.91 12.94
C PRO A 426 -3.76 1.77 14.20
N LEU A 427 -4.92 2.45 14.27
CA LEU A 427 -5.28 3.37 15.35
C LEU A 427 -5.24 2.68 16.73
N SER A 428 -5.47 1.37 16.77
CA SER A 428 -5.38 0.53 17.97
C SER A 428 -4.07 0.70 18.72
N ILE A 429 -2.93 0.80 18.03
CA ILE A 429 -1.61 0.94 18.65
C ILE A 429 -1.43 2.31 19.31
N LEU A 430 -2.04 3.34 18.73
CA LEU A 430 -2.03 4.69 19.27
C LEU A 430 -2.94 4.78 20.51
N LEU A 431 -4.09 4.11 20.44
CA LEU A 431 -5.13 4.17 21.47
C LEU A 431 -4.89 3.23 22.65
N ILE A 432 -4.12 2.15 22.49
CA ILE A 432 -3.74 1.27 23.60
C ILE A 432 -2.69 1.93 24.51
N THR A 433 -1.83 2.78 23.97
CA THR A 433 -0.77 3.51 24.69
C THR A 433 -1.27 4.26 25.94
N PRO A 434 -2.31 5.10 25.89
CA PRO A 434 -2.82 5.77 27.09
C PRO A 434 -3.34 4.78 28.17
N LEU A 435 -3.82 3.60 27.78
CA LEU A 435 -4.27 2.54 28.69
C LEU A 435 -3.10 1.79 29.34
N ILE A 436 -2.03 1.50 28.59
CA ILE A 436 -0.78 0.97 29.15
C ILE A 436 -0.23 1.94 30.22
N PHE A 437 -0.17 3.22 29.89
CA PHE A 437 0.31 4.24 30.82
C PHE A 437 -0.70 4.63 31.91
N LEU A 438 -1.97 4.21 31.81
CA LEU A 438 -2.91 4.24 32.92
C LEU A 438 -2.45 3.24 33.99
N LEU A 439 -2.26 1.98 33.59
CA LEU A 439 -1.87 0.90 34.49
C LEU A 439 -0.51 1.20 35.14
N LEU A 440 0.52 1.47 34.35
CA LEU A 440 1.86 1.79 34.86
C LEU A 440 1.86 3.06 35.72
N GLY A 441 1.02 4.04 35.36
CA GLY A 441 0.90 5.31 36.06
C GLY A 441 0.32 5.22 37.47
N THR A 442 -0.27 4.08 37.86
CA THR A 442 -0.84 3.84 39.19
C THR A 442 0.11 3.12 40.15
N ILE A 443 1.32 2.77 39.70
CA ILE A 443 2.28 2.00 40.49
C ILE A 443 2.94 2.88 41.55
N GLY A 444 2.72 2.58 42.84
CA GLY A 444 3.43 3.20 43.95
C GLY A 444 3.28 4.73 44.04
N VAL A 445 2.12 5.28 43.66
CA VAL A 445 1.84 6.72 43.62
C VAL A 445 0.70 7.10 44.57
N SER A 446 0.62 8.39 44.91
CA SER A 446 -0.42 8.92 45.79
C SER A 446 -1.79 8.98 45.12
N ASP A 447 -2.85 8.99 45.92
CA ASP A 447 -4.23 9.06 45.42
C ASP A 447 -4.50 10.25 44.51
N ALA A 448 -3.91 11.41 44.81
CA ALA A 448 -4.05 12.59 43.95
C ALA A 448 -3.43 12.37 42.56
N LYS A 449 -2.33 11.61 42.46
CA LYS A 449 -1.71 11.27 41.18
C LYS A 449 -2.57 10.24 40.43
N ILE A 450 -3.12 9.24 41.12
CA ILE A 450 -4.04 8.26 40.54
C ILE A 450 -5.29 8.97 39.98
N ALA A 451 -5.92 9.84 40.76
CA ALA A 451 -7.08 10.61 40.33
C ALA A 451 -6.80 11.47 39.09
N ARG A 452 -5.65 12.15 39.05
CA ARG A 452 -5.22 12.91 37.86
C ARG A 452 -4.96 12.01 36.66
N LYS A 453 -4.42 10.80 36.87
CA LYS A 453 -4.24 9.82 35.78
C LYS A 453 -5.60 9.41 35.23
N TYR A 454 -6.56 9.03 36.07
CA TYR A 454 -7.92 8.68 35.66
C TYR A 454 -8.56 9.82 34.85
N LEU A 455 -8.48 11.06 35.35
CA LEU A 455 -8.98 12.25 34.65
C LEU A 455 -8.33 12.43 33.28
N SER A 456 -6.99 12.41 33.23
CA SER A 456 -6.25 12.60 31.97
C SER A 456 -6.55 11.53 30.94
N ARG A 457 -6.69 10.26 31.36
CA ARG A 457 -7.00 9.15 30.47
C ARG A 457 -8.45 9.18 30.03
N GLY A 458 -9.37 9.54 30.91
CA GLY A 458 -10.76 9.80 30.54
C GLY A 458 -10.88 10.81 29.41
N ILE A 459 -10.18 11.96 29.52
CA ILE A 459 -10.16 12.97 28.45
C ILE A 459 -9.54 12.42 27.17
N VAL A 460 -8.37 11.79 27.26
CA VAL A 460 -7.66 11.24 26.08
C VAL A 460 -8.49 10.18 25.35
N MET A 461 -9.23 9.32 26.07
CA MET A 461 -10.07 8.29 25.44
C MET A 461 -11.30 8.87 24.71
N LEU A 462 -11.68 10.12 24.97
CA LEU A 462 -12.77 10.79 24.26
C LEU A 462 -12.29 11.49 22.97
N LEU A 463 -11.03 11.93 22.94
CA LEU A 463 -10.47 12.68 21.80
C LEU A 463 -10.65 11.99 20.44
N PRO A 464 -10.42 10.67 20.27
CA PRO A 464 -10.57 10.01 18.98
C PRO A 464 -11.98 10.14 18.42
N VAL A 465 -13.01 9.98 19.27
CA VAL A 465 -14.42 10.14 18.87
C VAL A 465 -14.69 11.58 18.42
N ILE A 466 -14.16 12.57 19.14
CA ILE A 466 -14.30 13.99 18.75
C ILE A 466 -13.61 14.26 17.41
N ILE A 467 -12.40 13.74 17.21
CA ILE A 467 -11.64 13.91 15.97
C ILE A 467 -12.37 13.25 14.80
N ILE A 468 -12.86 12.03 14.98
CA ILE A 468 -13.64 11.31 13.96
C ILE A 468 -14.87 12.12 13.57
N LEU A 469 -15.67 12.57 14.55
CA LEU A 469 -16.85 13.38 14.27
C LEU A 469 -16.50 14.71 13.57
N ALA A 470 -15.36 15.31 13.89
CA ALA A 470 -14.88 16.50 13.20
C ALA A 470 -14.48 16.20 11.75
N ILE A 471 -13.80 15.07 11.49
CA ILE A 471 -13.45 14.62 10.14
C ILE A 471 -14.73 14.38 9.33
N ILE A 472 -15.69 13.64 9.88
CA ILE A 472 -16.97 13.36 9.22
C ILE A 472 -17.75 14.65 8.91
N ALA A 473 -17.75 15.61 9.84
CA ALA A 473 -18.39 16.91 9.62
C ALA A 473 -17.71 17.74 8.49
N THR A 474 -16.49 17.39 8.11
CA THR A 474 -15.73 18.03 7.03
C THR A 474 -15.53 17.13 5.81
N LEU A 475 -16.19 15.96 5.77
CA LEU A 475 -15.97 14.95 4.73
C LEU A 475 -16.24 15.50 3.32
N SER A 476 -17.24 16.37 3.19
CA SER A 476 -17.58 17.05 1.93
C SER A 476 -16.51 17.99 1.38
N SER A 477 -15.55 18.41 2.20
CA SER A 477 -14.41 19.23 1.73
C SER A 477 -13.31 18.41 1.07
N LEU A 478 -13.36 17.07 1.17
CA LEU A 478 -12.32 16.18 0.65
C LEU A 478 -12.50 15.82 -0.83
N TYR A 479 -13.56 16.30 -1.49
CA TYR A 479 -13.86 15.99 -2.89
C TYR A 479 -12.75 16.34 -3.88
N VAL A 480 -11.94 17.35 -3.56
CA VAL A 480 -10.85 17.83 -4.41
C VAL A 480 -9.75 16.77 -4.63
N TYR A 481 -9.74 15.72 -3.81
CA TYR A 481 -8.75 14.65 -3.87
C TYR A 481 -9.23 13.41 -4.62
N PHE A 482 -10.52 13.34 -5.03
CA PHE A 482 -11.01 12.26 -5.87
C PHE A 482 -10.85 12.64 -7.35
N PRO A 483 -10.24 11.79 -8.19
CA PRO A 483 -10.17 12.01 -9.63
C PRO A 483 -11.57 11.92 -10.22
N ASP A 484 -11.94 12.87 -11.07
CA ASP A 484 -13.26 12.88 -11.71
C ASP A 484 -13.45 11.74 -12.74
N GLU A 485 -12.37 11.03 -13.10
CA GLU A 485 -12.39 9.92 -14.06
C GLU A 485 -12.68 8.56 -13.41
N VAL A 486 -12.70 8.46 -12.07
CA VAL A 486 -12.99 7.22 -11.35
C VAL A 486 -14.49 7.08 -11.15
N THR A 487 -15.02 5.90 -11.47
CA THR A 487 -16.45 5.63 -11.28
C THR A 487 -16.84 5.42 -9.82
N GLY A 488 -18.08 5.76 -9.50
CA GLY A 488 -18.63 5.80 -8.16
C GLY A 488 -18.26 7.06 -7.36
N VAL A 489 -17.43 7.95 -7.90
CA VAL A 489 -17.02 9.18 -7.21
C VAL A 489 -18.19 10.14 -7.02
N GLU A 490 -19.10 10.25 -7.98
CA GLU A 490 -20.26 11.17 -7.88
C GLU A 490 -21.31 10.64 -6.89
N ASP A 491 -21.50 9.32 -6.86
CA ASP A 491 -22.31 8.63 -5.87
C ASP A 491 -21.73 8.81 -4.46
N ALA A 492 -20.41 8.61 -4.30
CA ALA A 492 -19.72 8.82 -3.03
C ALA A 492 -19.83 10.28 -2.54
N LYS A 493 -19.67 11.27 -3.43
CA LYS A 493 -19.87 12.71 -3.11
C LYS A 493 -21.28 12.94 -2.54
N THR A 494 -22.31 12.40 -3.17
CA THR A 494 -23.70 12.58 -2.74
C THR A 494 -23.96 11.97 -1.34
N ILE A 495 -23.40 10.79 -1.08
CA ILE A 495 -23.46 10.14 0.24
C ILE A 495 -22.73 11.00 1.29
N PHE A 496 -21.53 11.48 0.98
CA PHE A 496 -20.72 12.26 1.91
C PHE A 496 -21.31 13.63 2.25
N ASP A 497 -22.00 14.28 1.31
CA ASP A 497 -22.74 15.52 1.59
C ASP A 497 -23.82 15.29 2.64
N THR A 498 -24.58 14.20 2.47
CA THR A 498 -25.66 13.82 3.40
C THR A 498 -25.12 13.48 4.79
N VAL A 499 -24.08 12.64 4.86
CA VAL A 499 -23.45 12.24 6.12
C VAL A 499 -22.83 13.43 6.85
N SER A 500 -22.16 14.33 6.12
CA SER A 500 -21.50 15.51 6.71
C SER A 500 -22.49 16.52 7.31
N ALA A 501 -23.74 16.56 6.81
CA ALA A 501 -24.80 17.41 7.34
C ALA A 501 -25.30 16.97 8.73
N SER A 502 -25.23 15.67 9.05
CA SER A 502 -25.62 15.11 10.36
C SER A 502 -24.59 14.08 10.86
N PRO A 503 -23.39 14.50 11.28
CA PRO A 503 -22.24 13.62 11.46
C PRO A 503 -22.34 12.63 12.63
N PHE A 504 -23.31 12.79 13.55
CA PHE A 504 -23.41 11.92 14.74
C PHE A 504 -24.02 10.56 14.43
N ALA A 505 -25.15 10.55 13.72
CA ALA A 505 -25.85 9.38 13.22
C ALA A 505 -27.00 9.84 12.31
N GLY A 506 -27.46 8.96 11.43
CA GLY A 506 -28.62 9.18 10.60
C GLY A 506 -28.95 7.99 9.72
N SER A 507 -30.09 8.07 9.07
CA SER A 507 -30.48 7.18 7.99
C SER A 507 -31.39 7.93 7.03
N GLU A 508 -31.10 7.83 5.74
CA GLU A 508 -31.78 8.56 4.68
C GLU A 508 -31.71 7.76 3.37
N ASP A 509 -32.75 7.89 2.54
CA ASP A 509 -32.78 7.33 1.20
C ASP A 509 -32.15 8.34 0.24
N ILE A 510 -31.07 7.96 -0.43
CA ILE A 510 -30.24 8.83 -1.27
C ILE A 510 -30.32 8.34 -2.71
N TYR A 511 -30.63 9.25 -3.65
CA TYR A 511 -30.52 8.97 -5.07
C TYR A 511 -29.06 9.09 -5.51
N LEU A 512 -28.54 8.01 -6.08
CA LEU A 512 -27.19 7.87 -6.57
C LEU A 512 -27.19 8.22 -8.07
N PRO A 513 -26.67 9.38 -8.48
CA PRO A 513 -26.78 9.87 -9.86
C PRO A 513 -26.01 9.03 -10.88
N GLU A 514 -24.93 8.38 -10.47
CA GLU A 514 -24.05 7.60 -11.34
C GLU A 514 -24.58 6.18 -11.54
N SER A 515 -24.96 5.49 -10.45
CA SER A 515 -25.62 4.19 -10.55
C SER A 515 -27.08 4.27 -11.01
N GLY A 516 -27.72 5.46 -10.90
CA GLY A 516 -29.12 5.67 -11.27
C GLY A 516 -30.11 5.08 -10.27
N GLU A 517 -29.63 4.68 -9.09
CA GLU A 517 -30.38 3.93 -8.09
C GLU A 517 -30.72 4.75 -6.85
N THR A 518 -31.67 4.27 -6.04
CA THR A 518 -31.92 4.84 -4.71
C THR A 518 -31.38 3.90 -3.65
N ALA A 519 -30.38 4.35 -2.91
CA ALA A 519 -29.75 3.60 -1.83
C ALA A 519 -30.31 4.05 -0.47
N GLN A 520 -30.67 3.09 0.36
CA GLN A 520 -30.89 3.36 1.77
C GLN A 520 -29.53 3.47 2.46
N VAL A 521 -29.21 4.63 3.00
CA VAL A 521 -27.93 4.89 3.68
C VAL A 521 -28.16 5.01 5.18
N GLN A 522 -27.28 4.42 5.99
CA GLN A 522 -27.23 4.58 7.44
C GLN A 522 -25.81 4.90 7.87
N TRP A 523 -25.67 5.78 8.87
CA TRP A 523 -24.36 6.15 9.38
C TRP A 523 -24.38 6.43 10.87
N GLY A 524 -23.22 6.33 11.50
CA GLY A 524 -23.03 6.76 12.87
C GLY A 524 -21.83 6.14 13.55
N LEU A 525 -21.74 6.38 14.86
CA LEU A 525 -20.70 5.79 15.69
C LEU A 525 -20.84 4.25 15.73
N GLY A 526 -19.73 3.57 15.46
CA GLY A 526 -19.60 2.14 15.66
C GLY A 526 -19.50 1.77 17.14
N ILE A 527 -19.59 0.48 17.43
CA ILE A 527 -19.56 -0.04 18.81
C ILE A 527 -18.27 0.34 19.56
N GLY A 528 -17.12 0.38 18.86
CA GLY A 528 -15.86 0.86 19.41
C GLY A 528 -15.94 2.32 19.84
N GLY A 529 -16.58 3.17 19.02
CA GLY A 529 -16.79 4.60 19.33
C GLY A 529 -17.60 4.78 20.61
N TYR A 530 -18.71 4.06 20.76
CA TYR A 530 -19.49 4.06 21.99
C TYR A 530 -18.72 3.52 23.20
N MET A 531 -17.94 2.44 23.03
CA MET A 531 -17.12 1.89 24.10
C MET A 531 -15.99 2.82 24.54
N LEU A 532 -15.43 3.63 23.63
CA LEU A 532 -14.48 4.70 23.97
C LEU A 532 -15.14 5.80 24.81
N ILE A 533 -16.37 6.22 24.46
CA ILE A 533 -17.16 7.17 25.26
C ILE A 533 -17.43 6.59 26.66
N VAL A 534 -17.88 5.34 26.75
CA VAL A 534 -18.13 4.66 28.03
C VAL A 534 -16.85 4.58 28.86
N THR A 535 -15.73 4.20 28.25
CA THR A 535 -14.40 4.19 28.88
C THR A 535 -14.04 5.56 29.44
N SER A 536 -14.25 6.62 28.66
CA SER A 536 -14.03 8.00 29.08
C SER A 536 -14.86 8.37 30.31
N VAL A 537 -16.18 8.17 30.24
CA VAL A 537 -17.12 8.51 31.31
C VAL A 537 -16.79 7.75 32.60
N LEU A 538 -16.51 6.45 32.52
CA LEU A 538 -16.13 5.64 33.67
C LEU A 538 -14.84 6.14 34.33
N LEU A 539 -13.82 6.50 33.54
CA LEU A 539 -12.57 7.06 34.07
C LEU A 539 -12.76 8.44 34.69
N LEU A 540 -13.61 9.30 34.12
CA LEU A 540 -13.94 10.60 34.68
C LEU A 540 -14.68 10.46 36.03
N ILE A 541 -15.67 9.57 36.11
CA ILE A 541 -16.38 9.27 37.37
C ILE A 541 -15.40 8.67 38.39
N ALA A 542 -14.58 7.71 37.98
CA ALA A 542 -13.55 7.12 38.84
C ALA A 542 -12.60 8.20 39.39
N ALA A 543 -12.21 9.17 38.57
CA ALA A 543 -11.36 10.30 38.98
C ALA A 543 -12.05 11.17 40.04
N VAL A 544 -13.31 11.56 39.81
CA VAL A 544 -14.10 12.38 40.75
C VAL A 544 -14.24 11.66 42.10
N LEU A 545 -14.59 10.37 42.08
CA LEU A 545 -14.67 9.54 43.28
C LEU A 545 -13.33 9.46 44.00
N ARG A 546 -12.23 9.32 43.25
CA ARG A 546 -10.89 9.27 43.86
C ARG A 546 -10.50 10.60 44.50
N PHE A 547 -10.81 11.73 43.87
CA PHE A 547 -10.60 13.06 44.46
C PHE A 547 -11.41 13.23 45.75
N LYS A 548 -12.70 12.85 45.75
CA LYS A 548 -13.56 12.89 46.96
C LYS A 548 -13.06 11.98 48.07
N SER A 549 -12.52 10.80 47.74
CA SER A 549 -12.02 9.86 48.74
C SER A 549 -10.84 10.42 49.56
N LYS A 550 -10.13 11.42 49.04
CA LYS A 550 -9.05 12.12 49.74
C LYS A 550 -9.56 12.91 50.95
N GLU A 551 -10.79 13.42 50.89
CA GLU A 551 -11.41 14.12 52.01
C GLU A 551 -11.86 13.17 53.12
N GLN A 552 -12.05 11.88 52.82
CA GLN A 552 -12.58 10.87 53.75
C GLN A 552 -11.51 10.02 54.45
N SER A 553 -10.21 10.33 54.31
CA SER A 553 -9.15 9.50 54.88
C SER A 553 -7.98 10.32 55.46
N TYR A 554 -7.91 10.38 56.79
CA TYR A 554 -6.67 10.32 57.58
C TYR A 554 -6.88 9.27 58.67
N PRO A 555 -5.98 8.26 58.78
CA PRO A 555 -4.93 8.38 59.79
C PRO A 555 -3.53 7.84 59.38
N PHE A 556 -3.27 7.49 58.11
CA PHE A 556 -2.00 6.81 57.75
C PHE A 556 -0.86 7.73 57.27
N GLU A 557 -1.04 9.06 57.24
CA GLU A 557 0.03 9.99 56.82
C GLU A 557 1.08 10.27 57.93
N LYS A 558 1.09 9.46 59.00
CA LYS A 558 1.98 9.63 60.16
C LYS A 558 3.13 8.62 60.24
N THR A 559 3.74 8.21 59.13
CA THR A 559 5.00 7.43 59.17
C THR A 559 5.97 7.78 58.04
N VAL A 560 6.30 9.06 57.86
CA VAL A 560 7.62 9.46 57.32
C VAL A 560 8.06 10.77 57.98
N LYS A 561 8.23 10.77 59.30
CA LYS A 561 9.03 11.77 60.04
C LYS A 561 9.49 11.19 61.37
N MET A 562 10.26 10.11 61.37
CA MET A 562 11.18 9.81 62.47
C MET A 562 12.37 9.02 61.94
N GLY A 563 13.55 9.64 62.04
CA GLY A 563 14.81 9.02 61.65
C GLY A 563 16.00 9.98 61.62
N ARG A 564 16.01 10.98 62.52
CA ARG A 564 17.20 11.62 63.13
C ARG A 564 16.74 12.81 63.98
N LYS A 565 16.65 12.60 65.30
CA LYS A 565 16.80 13.71 66.26
C LYS A 565 18.30 13.94 66.43
N TRP A 566 18.70 15.20 66.43
CA TRP A 566 20.07 15.68 66.65
C TRP A 566 20.48 15.66 68.14
N GLU A 567 20.06 14.63 68.90
CA GLU A 567 20.23 14.63 70.37
C GLU A 567 20.88 13.35 70.94
N ASP A 568 21.26 12.36 70.11
CA ASP A 568 21.95 11.14 70.58
C ASP A 568 23.43 11.12 70.16
N ILE A 569 24.18 12.17 70.51
CA ILE A 569 25.65 12.11 70.54
C ILE A 569 26.05 11.86 72.00
N PRO A 570 26.62 10.68 72.35
CA PRO A 570 27.29 10.56 73.63
C PRO A 570 28.55 11.44 73.59
N ASP A 571 28.66 12.35 74.57
CA ASP A 571 29.90 13.06 74.86
C ASP A 571 31.03 12.04 75.01
N VAL A 572 31.99 12.07 74.09
CA VAL A 572 33.28 11.41 74.25
C VAL A 572 34.25 12.49 74.72
N LYS A 573 34.71 12.32 75.97
CA LYS A 573 35.84 13.05 76.56
C LYS A 573 37.15 12.79 75.85
#